data_AF-G0NCJ4-F1
#
_entry.id   AF-G0NCJ4-F1
#
_cell.length_a   1.000
_cell.length_b   1.000
_cell.length_c   1.000
_cell.angle_alpha   90.00
_cell.angle_beta   90.00
_cell.angle_gamma   90.00
#
_symmetry.space_group_name_H-M   'P 1'
#
loop_
_entity.id
_entity.type
_entity.pdbx_description
1 polymer ?
#
loop_
_entity_poly.entity_id
_entity_poly.type
_entity_poly.pdbx_seq_one_letter_code
_entity_poly.pdbx_strand_id
1 'polypeptide(L)'
;MLVYFLLFFFVSTGSTAKIVLVWGKVEQSGVPEVYTDGWDSCVKKCLNEVDCVAIIPTNSECQLFRLGTNLTVTKTEERTGIKVGFKESFALDDVTYINRINENKTYSSVQWSFQFQGKIQCQDDSLPMERGNITVCVSVRPFTGTMCQNQTAGETLCKNNRGMGITGPYTYEEGNILAGAISHKFPIAPVNVVQFAELSL
;
A
#
# COMPACT_ATOMS: atom_id res chain seq x y z
N MET A 1 -23.77 42.61 0.51
CA MET A 1 -22.58 42.05 -0.14
C MET A 1 -22.05 40.95 0.77
N LEU A 2 -22.44 39.70 0.49
CA LEU A 2 -22.11 38.52 1.31
C LEU A 2 -20.69 38.05 0.95
N VAL A 3 -19.80 38.03 1.95
CA VAL A 3 -18.43 37.54 1.82
C VAL A 3 -18.46 36.02 2.01
N TYR A 4 -18.26 35.27 0.93
CA TYR A 4 -18.08 33.83 0.97
C TYR A 4 -16.64 33.54 1.43
N PHE A 5 -16.48 33.15 2.70
CA PHE A 5 -15.23 32.57 3.20
C PHE A 5 -15.17 31.11 2.71
N LEU A 6 -14.49 30.88 1.60
CA LEU A 6 -14.07 29.53 1.20
C LEU A 6 -12.99 29.07 2.18
N LEU A 7 -13.41 28.44 3.28
CA LEU A 7 -12.53 27.64 4.12
C LEU A 7 -12.13 26.39 3.32
N PHE A 8 -11.06 26.52 2.53
CA PHE A 8 -10.31 25.35 2.07
C PHE A 8 -9.69 24.72 3.32
N PHE A 9 -10.40 23.76 3.92
CA PHE A 9 -9.79 22.79 4.80
C PHE A 9 -8.83 21.96 3.94
N PHE A 10 -7.56 22.37 3.90
CA PHE A 10 -6.50 21.44 3.53
C PHE A 10 -6.47 20.38 4.64
N VAL A 11 -7.14 19.24 4.41
CA VAL A 11 -6.86 18.02 5.17
C VAL A 11 -5.44 17.63 4.79
N SER A 12 -4.46 18.06 5.58
CA SER A 12 -3.11 17.52 5.46
C SER A 12 -3.16 16.14 6.13
N THR A 13 -3.36 15.09 5.35
CA THR A 13 -2.99 13.74 5.75
C THR A 13 -1.47 13.72 5.84
N GLY A 14 -0.93 14.09 6.99
CA GLY A 14 0.51 14.09 7.23
C GLY A 14 1.03 12.67 7.11
N SER A 15 1.66 12.33 5.99
CA SER A 15 2.34 11.04 5.83
C SER A 15 3.47 10.97 6.86
N THR A 16 3.46 9.96 7.72
CA THR A 16 4.50 9.71 8.75
C THR A 16 5.73 8.99 8.18
N ALA A 17 6.00 9.16 6.89
CA ALA A 17 7.12 8.52 6.21
C ALA A 17 8.44 8.97 6.85
N LYS A 18 9.37 8.02 7.03
CA LYS A 18 10.70 8.28 7.59
C LYS A 18 11.76 7.53 6.79
N ILE A 19 12.98 8.06 6.79
CA ILE A 19 14.13 7.40 6.17
C ILE A 19 14.89 6.62 7.26
N VAL A 20 15.04 5.30 7.06
CA VAL A 20 15.88 4.42 7.88
C VAL A 20 17.26 4.34 7.25
N LEU A 21 18.30 4.62 8.04
CA LEU A 21 19.68 4.61 7.58
C LEU A 21 20.35 3.28 7.92
N VAL A 22 21.02 2.70 6.93
CA VAL A 22 21.87 1.50 7.09
C VAL A 22 23.21 1.69 6.40
N TRP A 23 24.16 0.82 6.74
CA TRP A 23 25.49 0.79 6.14
C TRP A 23 25.74 -0.59 5.52
N GLY A 24 26.18 -0.61 4.26
CA GLY A 24 26.42 -1.88 3.59
C GLY A 24 27.04 -1.80 2.19
N LYS A 25 27.30 -2.97 1.63
CA LYS A 25 27.65 -3.15 0.20
C LYS A 25 26.36 -3.25 -0.60
N VAL A 26 26.25 -2.42 -1.63
CA VAL A 26 25.04 -2.27 -2.44
C VAL A 26 25.13 -3.13 -3.71
N GLU A 27 24.07 -3.87 -3.97
CA GLU A 27 23.81 -4.57 -5.23
C GLU A 27 22.48 -4.05 -5.77
N GLN A 28 22.49 -3.48 -6.98
CA GLN A 28 21.31 -2.84 -7.57
C GLN A 28 21.08 -3.29 -8.99
N SER A 29 19.82 -3.28 -9.42
CA SER A 29 19.44 -3.38 -10.83
C SER A 29 18.64 -2.15 -11.25
N GLY A 30 19.11 -1.42 -12.25
CA GLY A 30 18.48 -0.18 -12.72
C GLY A 30 19.41 1.03 -12.64
N VAL A 31 19.01 2.11 -13.31
CA VAL A 31 19.75 3.38 -13.33
C VAL A 31 19.10 4.32 -12.31
N PRO A 32 19.83 4.73 -11.24
CA PRO A 32 19.29 5.68 -10.28
C PRO A 32 19.20 7.08 -10.90
N GLU A 33 18.26 7.87 -10.40
CA GLU A 33 18.19 9.30 -10.71
C GLU A 33 19.24 10.03 -9.87
N VAL A 34 20.03 10.91 -10.52
CA VAL A 34 21.03 11.72 -9.83
C VAL A 34 20.41 13.06 -9.44
N TYR A 35 20.63 13.46 -8.19
CA TYR A 35 20.13 14.71 -7.62
C TYR A 35 21.24 15.49 -6.93
N THR A 36 21.45 16.73 -7.36
CA THR A 36 22.67 17.50 -7.07
C THR A 36 22.55 18.45 -5.88
N ASP A 37 21.37 18.59 -5.27
CA ASP A 37 21.14 19.59 -4.21
C ASP A 37 21.59 19.09 -2.82
N GLY A 38 22.45 18.07 -2.78
CA GLY A 38 23.00 17.47 -1.58
C GLY A 38 22.06 16.53 -0.84
N TRP A 39 22.59 15.93 0.24
CA TRP A 39 21.93 14.85 0.99
C TRP A 39 20.62 15.28 1.65
N ASP A 40 20.60 16.39 2.38
CA ASP A 40 19.42 16.81 3.14
C ASP A 40 18.23 17.16 2.23
N SER A 41 18.54 17.81 1.09
CA SER A 41 17.55 18.08 0.04
C SER A 41 17.06 16.78 -0.58
N CYS A 42 17.94 15.81 -0.79
CA CYS A 42 17.58 14.49 -1.32
C CYS A 42 16.64 13.73 -0.37
N VAL A 43 16.91 13.75 0.93
CA VAL A 43 16.05 13.17 1.97
C VAL A 43 14.65 13.79 1.88
N LYS A 44 14.56 15.11 1.82
CA LYS A 44 13.27 15.83 1.71
C LYS A 44 12.54 15.47 0.42
N LYS A 45 13.24 15.48 -0.72
CA LYS A 45 12.69 15.10 -2.03
C LYS A 45 12.14 13.67 -1.97
N CYS A 46 12.90 12.72 -1.45
CA CYS A 46 12.47 11.33 -1.35
C CYS A 46 11.27 11.15 -0.41
N LEU A 47 11.22 11.88 0.70
CA LEU A 47 10.06 11.85 1.60
C LEU A 47 8.79 12.39 0.93
N ASN A 48 8.92 13.44 0.12
CA ASN A 48 7.79 14.06 -0.60
C ASN A 48 7.34 13.26 -1.83
N GLU A 49 8.24 12.53 -2.49
CA GLU A 49 7.93 11.80 -3.71
C GLU A 49 7.43 10.39 -3.41
N VAL A 50 6.30 10.07 -4.02
CA VAL A 50 5.57 8.79 -3.86
C VAL A 50 6.42 7.61 -4.27
N ASP A 51 7.10 7.72 -5.40
CA ASP A 51 7.82 6.63 -6.02
C ASP A 51 9.28 6.52 -5.56
N CYS A 52 9.76 7.40 -4.68
CA CYS A 52 11.10 7.27 -4.11
C CYS A 52 11.13 6.21 -2.99
N VAL A 53 11.97 5.19 -3.14
CA VAL A 53 12.09 4.07 -2.19
C VAL A 53 13.40 4.05 -1.42
N ALA A 54 14.48 4.52 -2.02
CA ALA A 54 15.79 4.56 -1.37
C ALA A 54 16.66 5.69 -1.92
N ILE A 55 17.65 6.07 -1.13
CA ILE A 55 18.63 7.10 -1.45
C ILE A 55 20.04 6.67 -1.04
N ILE A 56 21.03 7.03 -1.85
CA ILE A 56 22.45 6.78 -1.58
C ILE A 56 23.21 8.10 -1.78
N PRO A 57 23.96 8.58 -0.77
CA PRO A 57 24.80 9.75 -0.95
C PRO A 57 25.98 9.42 -1.85
N THR A 58 26.35 10.39 -2.66
CA THR A 58 27.63 10.45 -3.37
C THR A 58 28.41 11.66 -2.85
N ASN A 59 29.57 11.97 -3.43
CA ASN A 59 30.46 13.03 -2.93
C ASN A 59 29.73 14.38 -2.71
N SER A 60 28.94 14.82 -3.70
CA SER A 60 28.17 16.09 -3.64
C SER A 60 26.71 15.93 -4.06
N GLU A 61 26.31 14.73 -4.47
CA GLU A 61 25.00 14.45 -5.05
C GLU A 61 24.35 13.29 -4.29
N CYS A 62 23.15 12.91 -4.71
CA CYS A 62 22.41 11.80 -4.16
C CYS A 62 21.80 10.99 -5.30
N GLN A 63 21.87 9.68 -5.19
CA GLN A 63 21.18 8.76 -6.09
C GLN A 63 19.82 8.41 -5.48
N LEU A 64 18.73 8.71 -6.19
CA LEU A 64 17.38 8.30 -5.84
C LEU A 64 17.01 7.03 -6.60
N PHE A 65 16.43 6.09 -5.87
CA PHE A 65 15.92 4.84 -6.40
C PHE A 65 14.41 4.89 -6.41
N ARG A 66 13.83 4.56 -7.57
CA ARG A 66 12.40 4.58 -7.80
C ARG A 66 11.77 3.21 -7.57
N LEU A 67 10.46 3.18 -7.34
CA LEU A 67 9.65 1.97 -7.34
C LEU A 67 9.96 1.11 -8.58
N GLY A 68 10.08 -0.20 -8.39
CA GLY A 68 10.49 -1.16 -9.42
C GLY A 68 12.00 -1.39 -9.52
N THR A 69 12.82 -0.59 -8.82
CA THR A 69 14.26 -0.87 -8.69
C THR A 69 14.51 -1.96 -7.65
N ASN A 70 15.24 -3.01 -8.01
CA ASN A 70 15.74 -3.97 -7.02
C ASN A 70 17.03 -3.41 -6.39
N LEU A 71 16.98 -3.20 -5.08
CA LEU A 71 18.11 -2.75 -4.27
C LEU A 71 18.30 -3.72 -3.10
N THR A 72 19.49 -4.30 -3.03
CA THR A 72 19.92 -5.19 -1.94
C THR A 72 21.17 -4.60 -1.28
N VAL A 73 21.20 -4.61 0.04
CA VAL A 73 22.29 -4.08 0.85
C VAL A 73 22.78 -5.17 1.78
N THR A 74 24.01 -5.64 1.56
CA THR A 74 24.67 -6.56 2.51
C THR A 74 25.30 -5.75 3.63
N LYS A 75 24.94 -6.04 4.88
CA LYS A 75 25.41 -5.33 6.08
C LYS A 75 26.93 -5.30 6.17
N THR A 76 27.44 -4.12 6.47
CA THR A 76 28.84 -3.90 6.84
C THR A 76 28.92 -2.97 8.04
N GLU A 77 30.14 -2.62 8.45
CA GLU A 77 30.38 -1.55 9.40
C GLU A 77 30.26 -0.18 8.71
N GLU A 78 30.00 0.87 9.48
CA GLU A 78 29.93 2.26 8.99
C GLU A 78 31.21 2.71 8.28
N ARG A 79 32.38 2.25 8.76
CA ARG A 79 33.68 2.63 8.19
C ARG A 79 33.97 2.01 6.82
N THR A 80 33.30 0.90 6.50
CA THR A 80 33.57 0.09 5.30
C THR A 80 32.38 0.06 4.34
N GLY A 81 31.20 0.47 4.81
CA GLY A 81 29.95 0.46 4.06
C GLY A 81 29.62 1.78 3.40
N ILE A 82 28.73 1.70 2.42
CA ILE A 82 28.06 2.86 1.85
C ILE A 82 26.79 3.13 2.65
N LYS A 83 26.48 4.42 2.87
CA LYS A 83 25.25 4.84 3.55
C LYS A 83 24.09 4.59 2.61
N VAL A 84 23.03 3.98 3.12
CA VAL A 84 21.80 3.82 2.35
C VAL A 84 20.64 4.28 3.21
N GLY A 85 19.80 5.15 2.66
CA GLY A 85 18.54 5.55 3.26
C GLY A 85 17.38 4.83 2.60
N PHE A 86 16.62 4.06 3.37
CA PHE A 86 15.39 3.43 2.90
C PHE A 86 14.17 4.21 3.38
N LYS A 87 13.23 4.51 2.48
CA LYS A 87 11.96 5.13 2.85
C LYS A 87 11.02 4.08 3.43
N GLU A 88 10.70 4.21 4.71
CA GLU A 88 9.68 3.42 5.38
C GLU A 88 8.28 3.95 5.03
N SER A 89 7.31 3.03 5.01
CA SER A 89 5.93 3.13 4.54
C SER A 89 5.31 4.53 4.43
N PHE A 90 4.58 4.77 3.34
CA PHE A 90 3.75 5.97 3.17
C PHE A 90 2.32 5.57 2.82
N ALA A 91 1.35 6.39 3.25
CA ALA A 91 -0.05 6.26 2.87
C ALA A 91 -0.39 7.33 1.82
N LEU A 92 -1.01 6.93 0.72
CA LEU A 92 -1.59 7.80 -0.30
C LEU A 92 -3.02 7.35 -0.53
N ASP A 93 -3.97 8.26 -0.40
CA ASP A 93 -5.35 8.07 -0.87
C ASP A 93 -5.92 6.67 -0.55
N ASP A 94 -5.85 6.28 0.73
CA ASP A 94 -6.28 5.00 1.30
C ASP A 94 -5.50 3.74 0.88
N VAL A 95 -4.40 3.88 0.14
CA VAL A 95 -3.42 2.81 -0.11
C VAL A 95 -2.20 3.03 0.78
N THR A 96 -1.96 2.13 1.74
CA THR A 96 -0.70 2.11 2.51
C THR A 96 0.34 1.30 1.75
N TYR A 97 1.29 2.00 1.15
CA TYR A 97 2.46 1.38 0.52
C TYR A 97 3.44 0.97 1.61
N ILE A 98 3.46 -0.32 1.95
CA ILE A 98 4.37 -0.86 2.96
C ILE A 98 5.67 -1.27 2.28
N ASN A 99 6.65 -0.39 2.42
CA ASN A 99 8.04 -0.68 2.10
C ASN A 99 8.62 -1.56 3.20
N ARG A 100 8.66 -2.88 2.98
CA ARG A 100 9.25 -3.83 3.94
C ARG A 100 10.73 -4.02 3.65
N ILE A 101 11.55 -3.65 4.63
CA ILE A 101 12.95 -4.05 4.68
C ILE A 101 12.99 -5.49 5.16
N ASN A 102 13.30 -6.42 4.27
CA ASN A 102 13.49 -7.82 4.63
C ASN A 102 14.93 -8.02 5.07
N GLU A 103 15.11 -8.49 6.31
CA GLU A 103 16.41 -8.87 6.83
C GLU A 103 16.59 -10.38 6.70
N ASN A 104 17.49 -10.80 5.82
CA ASN A 104 17.91 -12.18 5.68
C ASN A 104 19.23 -12.39 6.42
N LYS A 105 19.20 -13.19 7.49
CA LYS A 105 20.38 -13.51 8.30
C LYS A 105 20.92 -14.87 7.89
N THR A 106 22.19 -14.91 7.52
CA THR A 106 22.97 -16.15 7.42
C THR A 106 23.97 -16.22 8.58
N TYR A 107 24.69 -17.34 8.70
CA TYR A 107 25.72 -17.50 9.72
C TYR A 107 26.86 -16.46 9.63
N SER A 108 27.12 -15.90 8.45
CA SER A 108 28.26 -15.02 8.19
C SER A 108 27.88 -13.62 7.72
N SER A 109 26.61 -13.37 7.37
CA SER A 109 26.18 -12.07 6.84
C SER A 109 24.71 -11.76 7.14
N VAL A 110 24.41 -10.46 7.18
CA VAL A 110 23.04 -9.96 7.21
C VAL A 110 22.79 -9.22 5.90
N GLN A 111 21.73 -9.55 5.18
CA GLN A 111 21.32 -8.87 3.97
C GLN A 111 19.98 -8.19 4.18
N TRP A 112 19.90 -6.92 3.79
CA TRP A 112 18.64 -6.20 3.69
C TRP A 112 18.24 -6.10 2.24
N SER A 113 17.05 -6.58 1.92
CA SER A 113 16.46 -6.41 0.61
C SER A 113 15.17 -5.62 0.74
N PHE A 114 14.91 -4.83 -0.28
CA PHE A 114 13.65 -4.11 -0.37
C PHE A 114 12.67 -4.92 -1.18
N GLN A 115 11.53 -5.29 -0.58
CA GLN A 115 10.41 -5.82 -1.34
C GLN A 115 9.24 -4.85 -1.26
N PHE A 116 8.79 -4.44 -2.44
CA PHE A 116 7.55 -3.73 -2.59
C PHE A 116 6.40 -4.72 -2.38
N GLN A 117 5.71 -4.61 -1.26
CA GLN A 117 4.39 -5.22 -1.09
C GLN A 117 3.39 -4.06 -1.09
N GLY A 118 2.84 -3.76 -2.27
CA GLY A 118 1.67 -2.91 -2.37
C GLY A 118 0.52 -3.64 -1.67
N LYS A 119 0.33 -3.40 -0.37
CA LYS A 119 -0.86 -3.84 0.32
C LYS A 119 -1.91 -2.78 0.07
N ILE A 120 -2.85 -3.09 -0.82
CA ILE A 120 -4.07 -2.29 -0.89
C ILE A 120 -4.66 -2.27 0.52
N GLN A 121 -4.77 -1.07 1.08
CA GLN A 121 -5.64 -0.89 2.23
C GLN A 121 -7.02 -0.65 1.68
N CYS A 122 -7.94 -1.52 2.07
CA CYS A 122 -9.31 -1.39 1.66
C CYS A 122 -10.01 -0.39 2.58
N GLN A 123 -10.67 0.60 2.01
CA GLN A 123 -11.58 1.47 2.75
C GLN A 123 -12.75 0.66 3.31
N ASP A 124 -13.40 1.23 4.32
CA ASP A 124 -14.60 0.69 4.95
C ASP A 124 -14.40 -0.68 5.61
N ASP A 125 -15.45 -1.50 5.60
CA ASP A 125 -15.50 -2.86 6.11
C ASP A 125 -15.06 -3.89 5.05
N SER A 126 -14.29 -3.45 4.06
CA SER A 126 -13.83 -4.25 2.93
C SER A 126 -12.58 -5.05 3.26
N LEU A 127 -12.39 -6.19 2.60
CA LEU A 127 -11.27 -7.09 2.80
C LEU A 127 -10.36 -7.12 1.57
N PRO A 128 -9.02 -7.04 1.73
CA PRO A 128 -8.09 -7.24 0.62
C PRO A 128 -8.07 -8.72 0.22
N MET A 129 -8.25 -8.99 -1.07
CA MET A 129 -8.30 -10.32 -1.67
C MET A 129 -7.32 -10.42 -2.83
N GLU A 130 -6.48 -11.45 -2.83
CA GLU A 130 -5.53 -11.71 -3.91
C GLU A 130 -6.21 -12.48 -5.05
N ARG A 131 -6.18 -11.93 -6.26
CA ARG A 131 -6.73 -12.54 -7.47
C ARG A 131 -5.67 -12.63 -8.55
N GLY A 132 -4.93 -13.74 -8.56
CA GLY A 132 -3.79 -13.90 -9.45
C GLY A 132 -2.66 -12.95 -9.07
N ASN A 133 -2.35 -11.99 -9.94
CA ASN A 133 -1.27 -11.01 -9.74
C ASN A 133 -1.78 -9.63 -9.27
N ILE A 134 -3.08 -9.49 -9.00
CA ILE A 134 -3.67 -8.26 -8.50
C ILE A 134 -4.29 -8.51 -7.13
N THR A 135 -4.23 -7.52 -6.25
CA THR A 135 -5.03 -7.46 -5.03
C THR A 135 -6.28 -6.62 -5.34
N VAL A 136 -7.44 -6.98 -4.80
CA VAL A 136 -8.69 -6.21 -4.93
C VAL A 136 -9.35 -6.05 -3.57
N CYS A 137 -10.22 -5.06 -3.41
CA CYS A 137 -11.01 -4.87 -2.19
C CYS A 137 -12.41 -5.43 -2.35
N VAL A 138 -12.77 -6.40 -1.52
CA VAL A 138 -14.09 -7.04 -1.55
C VAL A 138 -14.88 -6.70 -0.29
N SER A 139 -16.05 -6.11 -0.45
CA SER A 139 -16.99 -5.87 0.65
C SER A 139 -18.20 -6.80 0.56
N VAL A 140 -18.77 -7.09 1.73
CA VAL A 140 -19.99 -7.88 1.88
C VAL A 140 -21.12 -6.94 2.23
N ARG A 141 -22.16 -6.87 1.40
CA ARG A 141 -23.25 -5.90 1.59
C ARG A 141 -24.61 -6.60 1.68
N PRO A 142 -25.30 -6.54 2.84
CA PRO A 142 -26.66 -7.05 2.97
C PRO A 142 -27.67 -6.01 2.46
N PHE A 143 -28.83 -6.47 1.99
CA PHE A 143 -29.96 -5.58 1.76
C PHE A 143 -30.56 -5.13 3.10
N THR A 144 -30.80 -3.82 3.23
CA THR A 144 -31.56 -3.25 4.35
C THR A 144 -33.04 -3.20 3.97
N GLY A 145 -33.90 -3.97 4.66
CA GLY A 145 -35.33 -4.02 4.40
C GLY A 145 -35.79 -5.30 3.71
N THR A 146 -36.34 -5.19 2.49
CA THR A 146 -36.88 -6.35 1.75
C THR A 146 -35.74 -7.28 1.30
N MET A 147 -35.68 -8.45 1.92
CA MET A 147 -34.73 -9.53 1.62
C MET A 147 -34.93 -10.09 0.21
N CYS A 148 -33.89 -10.75 -0.35
CA CYS A 148 -33.94 -11.48 -1.62
C CYS A 148 -34.33 -10.61 -2.83
N GLN A 149 -33.64 -9.48 -2.99
CA GLN A 149 -33.79 -8.67 -4.20
C GLN A 149 -33.18 -9.34 -5.43
N ASN A 150 -33.56 -8.84 -6.61
CA ASN A 150 -33.01 -9.31 -7.87
C ASN A 150 -31.54 -8.86 -8.07
N GLN A 151 -30.89 -9.42 -9.09
CA GLN A 151 -29.50 -9.10 -9.43
C GLN A 151 -29.28 -7.59 -9.66
N THR A 152 -30.23 -6.91 -10.31
CA THR A 152 -30.14 -5.47 -10.61
C THR A 152 -30.07 -4.61 -9.35
N ALA A 153 -30.90 -4.93 -8.35
CA ALA A 153 -30.84 -4.27 -7.05
C ALA A 153 -29.49 -4.52 -6.35
N GLY A 154 -28.94 -5.72 -6.54
CA GLY A 154 -27.62 -6.06 -6.06
C GLY A 154 -26.48 -5.28 -6.68
N GLU A 155 -26.50 -5.13 -8.00
CA GLU A 155 -25.51 -4.33 -8.71
C GLU A 155 -25.58 -2.87 -8.26
N THR A 156 -26.80 -2.36 -8.04
CA THR A 156 -26.99 -1.01 -7.51
C THR A 156 -26.38 -0.87 -6.12
N LEU A 157 -26.63 -1.83 -5.21
CA LEU A 157 -26.07 -1.84 -3.87
C LEU A 157 -24.53 -1.94 -3.88
N CYS A 158 -23.98 -2.81 -4.73
CA CYS A 158 -22.55 -3.02 -4.86
C CYS A 158 -21.82 -1.88 -5.57
N LYS A 159 -22.51 -1.07 -6.39
CA LYS A 159 -21.95 0.15 -7.01
C LYS A 159 -21.94 1.38 -6.09
N ASN A 160 -22.67 1.34 -4.98
CA ASN A 160 -22.60 2.41 -3.97
C ASN A 160 -21.18 2.49 -3.35
N ASN A 161 -20.82 3.62 -2.76
CA ASN A 161 -19.48 3.87 -2.19
C ASN A 161 -18.33 3.49 -3.16
N ARG A 162 -18.45 3.87 -4.44
CA ARG A 162 -17.42 3.67 -5.48
C ARG A 162 -17.10 2.19 -5.79
N GLY A 163 -18.02 1.27 -5.51
CA GLY A 163 -17.86 -0.11 -5.96
C GLY A 163 -17.98 -0.26 -7.48
N MET A 164 -17.19 -1.16 -8.05
CA MET A 164 -17.23 -1.51 -9.47
C MET A 164 -18.48 -2.34 -9.81
N GLY A 165 -18.95 -3.18 -8.88
CA GLY A 165 -20.13 -4.01 -9.07
C GLY A 165 -20.09 -5.31 -8.27
N ILE A 166 -20.98 -6.24 -8.63
CA ILE A 166 -21.02 -7.55 -7.99
C ILE A 166 -19.82 -8.38 -8.44
N THR A 167 -19.19 -9.07 -7.50
CA THR A 167 -18.19 -10.10 -7.76
C THR A 167 -18.58 -11.44 -7.13
N GLY A 168 -18.05 -12.54 -7.65
CA GLY A 168 -17.97 -13.82 -6.92
C GLY A 168 -16.61 -13.97 -6.24
N PRO A 169 -16.42 -14.99 -5.37
CA PRO A 169 -15.09 -15.37 -4.92
C PRO A 169 -14.24 -15.87 -6.10
N TYR A 170 -12.96 -15.52 -6.15
CA TYR A 170 -12.03 -15.96 -7.19
C TYR A 170 -11.52 -17.39 -6.95
N THR A 171 -11.35 -17.77 -5.69
CA THR A 171 -10.98 -19.12 -5.27
C THR A 171 -11.91 -19.66 -4.19
N TYR A 172 -11.82 -20.97 -3.94
CA TYR A 172 -12.56 -21.60 -2.84
C TYR A 172 -12.14 -21.05 -1.48
N GLU A 173 -10.85 -20.80 -1.29
CA GLU A 173 -10.28 -20.19 -0.09
C GLU A 173 -10.82 -18.78 0.14
N GLU A 174 -10.88 -17.94 -0.91
CA GLU A 174 -11.51 -16.61 -0.84
C GLU A 174 -12.98 -16.73 -0.42
N GLY A 175 -13.71 -17.71 -0.98
CA GLY A 175 -15.09 -18.01 -0.60
C GLY A 175 -15.26 -18.30 0.89
N ASN A 176 -14.35 -19.07 1.50
CA ASN A 176 -14.38 -19.37 2.93
C ASN A 176 -14.12 -18.14 3.80
N ILE A 177 -13.18 -17.28 3.40
CA ILE A 177 -12.89 -16.03 4.11
C ILE A 177 -14.11 -15.11 4.09
N LEU A 178 -14.73 -14.96 2.91
CA LEU A 178 -15.94 -14.15 2.74
C LEU A 178 -17.12 -14.72 3.56
N ALA A 179 -17.31 -16.05 3.57
CA ALA A 179 -18.31 -16.73 4.40
C ALA A 179 -18.10 -16.50 5.92
N GLY A 180 -16.84 -16.51 6.37
CA GLY A 180 -16.48 -16.17 7.74
C GLY A 180 -16.80 -14.71 8.07
N ALA A 181 -16.48 -13.79 7.15
CA ALA A 181 -16.76 -12.37 7.31
C ALA A 181 -18.27 -12.07 7.40
N ILE A 182 -19.08 -12.77 6.61
CA ILE A 182 -20.55 -12.73 6.69
C ILE A 182 -21.00 -13.15 8.10
N SER A 183 -20.55 -14.31 8.56
CA SER A 183 -20.96 -14.89 9.85
C SER A 183 -20.58 -14.00 11.04
N HIS A 184 -19.44 -13.31 10.95
CA HIS A 184 -19.00 -12.38 11.99
C HIS A 184 -19.78 -11.07 11.99
N LYS A 185 -20.03 -10.49 10.80
CA LYS A 185 -20.73 -9.19 10.67
C LYS A 185 -22.23 -9.30 10.86
N PHE A 186 -22.82 -10.44 10.53
CA PHE A 186 -24.27 -10.66 10.53
C PHE A 186 -24.62 -11.90 11.37
N PRO A 187 -24.51 -11.82 12.71
CA PRO A 187 -24.66 -12.96 13.61
C PRO A 187 -26.11 -13.48 13.77
N ILE A 188 -27.07 -13.05 12.94
CA ILE A 188 -28.48 -13.45 13.00
C ILE A 188 -28.89 -14.12 11.67
N ALA A 189 -29.50 -15.30 11.76
CA ALA A 189 -29.85 -16.14 10.60
C ALA A 189 -31.22 -15.79 9.96
N PRO A 190 -31.45 -16.10 8.66
CA PRO A 190 -30.49 -16.47 7.64
C PRO A 190 -30.29 -15.31 6.64
N VAL A 191 -29.05 -14.85 6.45
CA VAL A 191 -28.71 -13.97 5.32
C VAL A 191 -28.64 -14.85 4.07
N ASN A 192 -29.80 -15.17 3.50
CA ASN A 192 -29.88 -16.12 2.37
C ASN A 192 -29.50 -15.52 1.01
N VAL A 193 -29.13 -14.24 0.94
CA VAL A 193 -28.51 -13.66 -0.26
C VAL A 193 -27.45 -12.65 0.18
N VAL A 194 -26.19 -13.07 0.13
CA VAL A 194 -25.04 -12.18 0.26
C VAL A 194 -24.51 -11.87 -1.12
N GLN A 195 -24.31 -10.59 -1.41
CA GLN A 195 -23.61 -10.16 -2.61
C GLN A 195 -22.28 -9.53 -2.23
N PHE A 196 -21.26 -9.85 -3.02
CA PHE A 196 -19.93 -9.32 -2.84
C PHE A 196 -19.74 -8.15 -3.79
N ALA A 197 -19.15 -7.06 -3.32
CA ALA A 197 -18.80 -5.92 -4.16
C ALA A 197 -17.29 -5.81 -4.31
N GLU A 198 -16.80 -5.64 -5.54
CA GLU A 198 -15.41 -5.25 -5.79
C GLU A 198 -15.31 -3.72 -5.81
N LEU A 199 -14.34 -3.13 -5.12
CA LEU A 199 -14.11 -1.68 -5.09
C LEU A 199 -12.90 -1.32 -5.97
N SER A 200 -13.01 -0.22 -6.72
CA SER A 200 -11.88 0.34 -7.48
C SER A 200 -11.00 1.19 -6.56
N LEU A 201 -9.68 1.08 -6.76
CA LEU A 201 -8.69 2.04 -6.26
C LEU A 201 -8.91 3.42 -6.88
#